data_AF-A0A9X3PIM6-F1
#
_entry.id   AF-A0A9X3PIM6-F1
#
_cell.length_a   1.000
_cell.length_b   1.000
_cell.length_c   1.000
_cell.angle_alpha   90.00
_cell.angle_beta   90.00
_cell.angle_gamma   90.00
#
_symmetry.space_group_name_H-M   'P 1'
#
loop_
_entity.id
_entity.type
_entity.pdbx_description
1 polymer ?
#
loop_
_entity_poly.entity_id
_entity_poly.type
_entity_poly.pdbx_seq_one_letter_code
_entity_poly.pdbx_strand_id
1 'polypeptide(L)'
;MRYWLLALNEDEYTEQQAYEVEAVEPPARPEGAADGDEVALAGPDGVFALGEVDGPAVAYRRRLEEPAKTVESSAAEEGWTELNPDVWEDLVRALPTPERRSDWLVTLSMPIEAVDKAEAVRQFWSYIRSLGPKELPTFVAPYGRELEGTSFLLGVEHEQDPEE
;
A
#
# COMPACT_ATOMS: atom_id res chain seq x y z
N MET A 1 -17.37 -19.10 6.69
CA MET A 1 -16.27 -18.45 5.99
C MET A 1 -15.54 -19.52 5.22
N ARG A 2 -15.57 -19.43 3.89
CA ARG A 2 -14.85 -20.30 2.97
C ARG A 2 -13.69 -19.52 2.36
N TYR A 3 -12.81 -20.25 1.72
CA TYR A 3 -11.59 -19.73 1.12
C TYR A 3 -11.56 -20.11 -0.35
N TRP A 4 -11.20 -19.17 -1.19
CA TRP A 4 -11.22 -19.36 -2.63
C TRP A 4 -9.92 -18.88 -3.26
N LEU A 5 -9.54 -19.53 -4.35
CA LEU A 5 -8.56 -19.03 -5.31
C LEU A 5 -9.30 -18.66 -6.59
N LEU A 6 -9.17 -17.42 -7.03
CA LEU A 6 -9.69 -16.93 -8.30
C LEU A 6 -8.50 -16.70 -9.25
N ALA A 7 -8.34 -17.59 -10.24
CA ALA A 7 -7.35 -17.42 -11.30
C ALA A 7 -7.98 -16.69 -12.49
N LEU A 8 -7.49 -15.48 -12.76
CA LEU A 8 -7.90 -14.66 -13.90
C LEU A 8 -7.18 -15.11 -15.17
N ASN A 9 -7.82 -14.94 -16.32
CA ASN A 9 -7.13 -15.10 -17.61
C ASN A 9 -6.12 -13.97 -17.84
N GLU A 10 -5.29 -14.12 -18.87
CA GLU A 10 -4.20 -13.20 -19.18
C GLU A 10 -4.68 -11.76 -19.47
N ASP A 11 -5.81 -11.61 -20.16
CA ASP A 11 -6.38 -10.31 -20.51
C ASP A 11 -6.90 -9.57 -19.26
N GLU A 12 -7.70 -10.26 -18.43
CA GLU A 12 -8.22 -9.72 -17.17
C GLU A 12 -7.09 -9.40 -16.19
N TYR A 13 -6.11 -10.29 -16.04
CA TYR A 13 -4.94 -10.06 -15.20
C TYR A 13 -4.17 -8.81 -15.65
N THR A 14 -3.92 -8.67 -16.95
CA THR A 14 -3.21 -7.51 -17.51
C THR A 14 -3.97 -6.21 -17.24
N GLU A 15 -5.30 -6.21 -17.38
CA GLU A 15 -6.13 -5.07 -17.03
C GLU A 15 -6.04 -4.72 -15.54
N GLN A 16 -6.13 -5.72 -14.66
CA GLN A 16 -6.00 -5.51 -13.22
C GLN A 16 -4.62 -4.95 -12.84
N GLN A 17 -3.54 -5.36 -13.52
CA GLN A 17 -2.20 -4.80 -13.29
C GLN A 17 -2.06 -3.35 -13.80
N ALA A 18 -2.77 -2.99 -14.88
CA ALA A 18 -2.67 -1.66 -15.50
C ALA A 18 -3.41 -0.56 -14.73
N TYR A 19 -4.44 -0.91 -13.96
CA TYR A 19 -5.31 0.05 -13.29
C TYR A 19 -5.37 -0.13 -11.76
N GLU A 20 -5.44 1.01 -11.06
CA GLU A 20 -5.75 1.05 -9.64
C GLU A 20 -7.26 0.99 -9.46
N VAL A 21 -7.78 -0.23 -9.38
CA VAL A 21 -9.19 -0.55 -9.10
C VAL A 21 -9.31 -1.16 -7.70
N GLU A 22 -10.47 -0.94 -7.06
CA GLU A 22 -10.75 -1.40 -5.68
C GLU A 22 -11.38 -2.80 -5.62
N ALA A 23 -11.86 -3.33 -6.74
CA ALA A 23 -12.46 -4.65 -6.84
C ALA A 23 -12.32 -5.24 -8.25
N VAL A 24 -12.51 -6.55 -8.36
CA VAL A 24 -12.71 -7.25 -9.65
C VAL A 24 -14.13 -7.79 -9.74
N GLU A 25 -14.72 -7.74 -10.93
CA GLU A 25 -16.02 -8.35 -11.24
C GLU A 25 -15.79 -9.67 -12.01
N PRO A 26 -15.73 -10.82 -11.32
CA PRO A 26 -15.48 -12.11 -11.97
C PRO A 26 -16.67 -12.58 -12.81
N PRO A 27 -16.44 -13.39 -13.85
CA PRO A 27 -17.46 -13.77 -14.85
C PRO A 27 -18.65 -14.54 -14.26
N ALA A 28 -18.45 -15.32 -13.19
CA ALA A 28 -19.54 -15.90 -12.38
C ALA A 28 -19.02 -16.34 -11.00
N ARG A 29 -19.81 -16.13 -9.96
CA ARG A 29 -19.53 -16.60 -8.61
C ARG A 29 -19.79 -18.11 -8.48
N PRO A 30 -18.93 -18.88 -7.79
CA PRO A 30 -19.14 -20.32 -7.62
C PRO A 30 -20.30 -20.60 -6.66
N GLU A 31 -20.94 -21.75 -6.84
CA GLU A 31 -22.05 -22.18 -6.00
C GLU A 31 -21.57 -22.37 -4.55
N GLY A 32 -22.22 -21.67 -3.61
CA GLY A 32 -21.89 -21.76 -2.18
C GLY A 32 -20.90 -20.71 -1.66
N ALA A 33 -20.35 -19.84 -2.51
CA ALA A 33 -19.65 -18.65 -2.03
C ALA A 33 -20.64 -17.69 -1.35
N ALA A 34 -20.27 -17.16 -0.18
CA ALA A 34 -21.04 -16.21 0.63
C ALA A 34 -20.24 -14.92 0.86
N ASP A 35 -20.93 -13.81 1.09
CA ASP A 35 -20.26 -12.51 1.27
C ASP A 35 -19.37 -12.58 2.51
N GLY A 36 -18.17 -12.01 2.42
CA GLY A 36 -17.11 -12.13 3.42
C GLY A 36 -16.30 -13.43 3.36
N ASP A 37 -16.53 -14.31 2.38
CA ASP A 37 -15.56 -15.38 2.06
C ASP A 37 -14.26 -14.75 1.54
N GLU A 38 -13.11 -15.30 1.93
CA GLU A 38 -11.81 -14.75 1.53
C GLU A 38 -11.35 -15.34 0.19
N VAL A 39 -10.70 -14.51 -0.62
CA VAL A 39 -10.30 -14.85 -1.99
C VAL A 39 -8.84 -14.44 -2.20
N ALA A 40 -8.02 -15.37 -2.69
CA ALA A 40 -6.73 -15.08 -3.29
C ALA A 40 -6.93 -14.89 -4.79
N LEU A 41 -6.41 -13.80 -5.35
CA LEU A 41 -6.49 -13.51 -6.78
C LEU A 41 -5.15 -13.81 -7.44
N ALA A 42 -5.17 -14.65 -8.45
CA ALA A 42 -3.99 -15.09 -9.18
C ALA A 42 -4.11 -14.77 -10.68
N GLY A 43 -2.97 -14.52 -11.30
CA GLY A 43 -2.81 -14.51 -12.75
C GLY A 43 -1.64 -15.39 -13.17
N PRO A 44 -1.18 -15.30 -14.43
CA PRO A 44 -0.06 -16.08 -14.95
C PRO A 44 1.24 -15.99 -14.13
N ASP A 45 1.47 -14.87 -13.45
CA ASP A 45 2.67 -14.65 -12.65
C ASP A 45 2.55 -15.07 -11.18
N GLY A 46 1.35 -15.49 -10.74
CA GLY A 46 1.06 -15.91 -9.36
C GLY A 46 -0.02 -15.06 -8.69
N VAL A 47 -0.09 -15.16 -7.36
CA VAL A 47 -1.05 -14.40 -6.54
C VAL A 47 -0.63 -12.94 -6.49
N PHE A 48 -1.49 -12.04 -6.94
CA PHE A 48 -1.22 -10.60 -6.98
C PHE A 48 -2.08 -9.80 -5.98
N ALA A 49 -3.13 -10.41 -5.43
CA ALA A 49 -3.96 -9.76 -4.41
C ALA A 49 -4.69 -10.76 -3.50
N LEU A 50 -5.11 -10.27 -2.33
CA LEU A 50 -6.11 -10.88 -1.47
C LEU A 50 -7.33 -9.96 -1.42
N GLY A 51 -8.50 -10.57 -1.37
CA GLY A 51 -9.77 -9.89 -1.30
C GLY A 51 -10.82 -10.67 -0.52
N GLU A 52 -12.02 -10.14 -0.54
CA GLU A 52 -13.20 -10.80 -0.01
C GLU A 52 -14.34 -10.71 -1.01
N VAL A 53 -15.24 -11.69 -0.99
CA VAL A 53 -16.45 -11.63 -1.81
C VAL A 53 -17.39 -10.55 -1.26
N ASP A 54 -17.73 -9.56 -2.11
CA ASP A 54 -18.66 -8.48 -1.82
C ASP A 54 -19.70 -8.37 -2.94
N GLY A 55 -20.88 -8.97 -2.71
CA GLY A 55 -21.93 -9.05 -3.72
C GLY A 55 -21.48 -9.80 -4.98
N PRO A 56 -21.49 -9.17 -6.17
CA PRO A 56 -21.00 -9.78 -7.42
C PRO A 56 -19.49 -9.66 -7.61
N ALA A 57 -18.79 -8.88 -6.77
CA ALA A 57 -17.38 -8.54 -6.95
C ALA A 57 -16.50 -9.22 -5.88
N VAL A 58 -15.19 -9.15 -6.10
CA VAL A 58 -14.18 -9.43 -5.08
C VAL A 58 -13.47 -8.12 -4.75
N ALA A 59 -13.75 -7.58 -3.58
CA ALA A 59 -13.15 -6.33 -3.10
C ALA A 59 -11.72 -6.59 -2.63
N TYR A 60 -10.77 -5.77 -3.06
CA TYR A 60 -9.38 -5.90 -2.66
C TYR A 60 -9.19 -5.50 -1.19
N ARG A 61 -8.63 -6.42 -0.41
CA ARG A 61 -8.14 -6.15 0.94
C ARG A 61 -6.65 -5.83 0.95
N ARG A 62 -5.92 -6.45 0.03
CA ARG A 62 -4.47 -6.29 -0.08
C ARG A 62 -4.02 -6.59 -1.50
N ARG A 63 -3.41 -5.62 -2.17
CA ARG A 63 -2.63 -5.87 -3.39
C ARG A 63 -1.17 -6.12 -3.02
N LEU A 64 -0.52 -7.03 -3.74
CA LEU A 64 0.92 -7.23 -3.66
C LEU A 64 1.62 -6.26 -4.62
N GLU A 65 2.83 -5.83 -4.26
CA GLU A 65 3.68 -5.02 -5.14
C GLU A 65 4.17 -5.83 -6.34
N GLU A 66 4.50 -7.10 -6.11
CA GLU A 66 4.85 -8.07 -7.14
C GLU A 66 4.02 -9.36 -6.93
N PRO A 67 3.53 -9.99 -8.01
CA PRO A 67 2.87 -11.29 -7.91
C PRO A 67 3.78 -12.35 -7.27
N ALA A 68 3.21 -13.14 -6.36
CA ALA A 68 3.92 -14.19 -5.65
C ALA A 68 3.48 -15.58 -6.15
N LYS A 69 4.42 -16.37 -6.66
CA LYS A 69 4.17 -17.75 -7.05
C LYS A 69 4.02 -18.64 -5.82
N THR A 70 2.85 -19.25 -5.70
CA THR A 70 2.52 -20.28 -4.71
C THR A 70 2.29 -21.62 -5.40
N VAL A 71 2.32 -22.72 -4.64
CA VAL A 71 1.97 -24.05 -5.16
C VAL A 71 0.57 -24.03 -5.77
N GLU A 72 -0.34 -23.32 -5.13
CA GLU A 72 -1.76 -23.26 -5.48
C GLU A 72 -1.97 -22.44 -6.75
N SER A 73 -1.31 -21.29 -6.86
CA SER A 73 -1.35 -20.48 -8.09
C SER A 73 -0.71 -21.18 -9.30
N SER A 74 0.25 -22.08 -9.05
CA SER A 74 0.92 -22.83 -10.12
C SER A 74 0.08 -24.00 -10.66
N ALA A 75 -0.85 -24.50 -9.84
CA ALA A 75 -1.76 -25.60 -10.18
C ALA A 75 -3.17 -25.10 -10.53
N ALA A 76 -3.43 -23.80 -10.44
CA ALA A 76 -4.73 -23.21 -10.66
C ALA A 76 -5.13 -23.25 -12.14
N GLU A 77 -6.34 -23.75 -12.40
CA GLU A 77 -7.01 -23.53 -13.69
C GLU A 77 -7.81 -22.23 -13.62
N GLU A 78 -8.06 -21.61 -14.78
CA GLU A 78 -8.86 -20.38 -14.88
C GLU A 78 -10.21 -20.52 -14.15
N GLY A 79 -10.56 -19.50 -13.37
CA GLY A 79 -11.79 -19.44 -12.58
C GLY A 79 -11.58 -19.76 -11.10
N TRP A 80 -12.63 -20.27 -10.49
CA TRP A 80 -12.71 -20.43 -9.03
C TRP A 80 -12.33 -21.83 -8.58
N THR A 81 -11.45 -21.90 -7.58
CA THR A 81 -11.10 -23.13 -6.87
C THR A 81 -11.40 -22.96 -5.38
N GLU A 82 -12.19 -23.86 -4.79
CA GLU A 82 -12.41 -23.87 -3.34
C GLU A 82 -11.15 -24.38 -2.64
N LEU A 83 -10.65 -23.62 -1.67
CA LEU A 83 -9.51 -23.99 -0.84
C LEU A 83 -10.00 -24.48 0.52
N ASN A 84 -9.36 -25.53 1.02
CA ASN A 84 -9.55 -25.89 2.43
C ASN A 84 -8.79 -24.89 3.34
N PRO A 85 -9.15 -24.80 4.62
CA PRO A 85 -8.53 -23.82 5.54
C PRO A 85 -7.02 -23.97 5.70
N ASP A 86 -6.50 -25.20 5.72
CA ASP A 86 -5.07 -25.46 5.89
C ASP A 86 -4.26 -24.94 4.68
N VAL A 87 -4.75 -25.19 3.47
CA VAL A 87 -4.16 -24.69 2.21
C VAL A 87 -4.26 -23.18 2.12
N TRP A 88 -5.36 -22.58 2.59
CA TRP A 88 -5.47 -21.13 2.69
C TRP A 88 -4.41 -20.52 3.61
N GLU A 89 -4.25 -21.09 4.82
CA GLU A 89 -3.24 -20.62 5.77
C GLU A 89 -1.82 -20.76 5.22
N ASP A 90 -1.51 -21.86 4.55
CA ASP A 90 -0.22 -22.09 3.91
C ASP A 90 0.03 -21.11 2.75
N LEU A 91 -0.99 -20.87 1.91
CA LEU A 91 -0.93 -19.87 0.84
C LEU A 91 -0.64 -18.48 1.40
N VAL A 92 -1.44 -18.03 2.38
CA VAL A 92 -1.29 -16.69 3.00
C VAL A 92 0.07 -16.56 3.68
N ARG A 93 0.58 -17.63 4.31
CA ARG A 93 1.91 -17.67 4.93
C ARG A 93 3.04 -17.59 3.91
N ALA A 94 2.84 -18.14 2.70
CA ALA A 94 3.81 -18.09 1.62
C ALA A 94 3.90 -16.72 0.93
N LEU A 95 2.85 -15.90 1.02
CA LEU A 95 2.87 -14.54 0.46
C LEU A 95 3.88 -13.66 1.22
N PRO A 96 4.53 -12.70 0.53
CA PRO A 96 5.37 -11.71 1.20
C PRO A 96 4.58 -11.03 2.31
N THR A 97 5.23 -10.70 3.42
CA THR A 97 4.60 -9.90 4.47
C THR A 97 4.43 -8.48 3.93
N PRO A 98 3.27 -7.82 4.09
CA PRO A 98 3.14 -6.44 3.64
C PRO A 98 4.18 -5.61 4.39
N GLU A 99 4.97 -4.82 3.67
CA GLU A 99 5.90 -3.92 4.33
C GLU A 99 5.11 -3.05 5.30
N ARG A 100 5.60 -3.01 6.54
CA ARG A 100 4.88 -2.36 7.62
C ARG A 100 4.95 -0.85 7.37
N ARG A 101 3.89 -0.30 6.77
CA ARG A 101 3.70 1.16 6.69
C ARG A 101 3.74 1.71 8.11
N SER A 102 4.70 2.59 8.37
CA SER A 102 4.85 3.28 9.64
C SER A 102 4.28 4.68 9.49
N ASP A 103 3.63 5.16 10.54
CA ASP A 103 3.21 6.56 10.61
C ASP A 103 4.45 7.43 10.89
N TRP A 104 4.66 8.44 10.06
CA TRP A 104 5.75 9.38 10.17
C TRP A 104 5.22 10.78 10.48
N LEU A 105 5.85 11.47 11.42
CA LEU A 105 5.68 12.90 11.63
C LEU A 105 6.70 13.64 10.76
N VAL A 106 6.21 14.44 9.82
CA VAL A 106 7.04 15.29 8.95
C VAL A 106 6.80 16.75 9.31
N THR A 107 7.84 17.43 9.76
CA THR A 107 7.75 18.83 10.22
C THR A 107 8.75 19.71 9.46
N LEU A 108 8.29 20.86 9.00
CA LEU A 108 9.15 21.95 8.56
C LEU A 108 9.10 23.05 9.63
N SER A 109 10.24 23.33 10.26
CA SER A 109 10.35 24.36 11.29
C SER A 109 11.28 25.47 10.81
N MET A 110 10.76 26.70 10.77
CA MET A 110 11.54 27.88 10.41
C MET A 110 11.38 28.95 11.49
N PRO A 111 12.46 29.52 12.02
CA PRO A 111 12.37 30.71 12.86
C PRO A 111 11.94 31.90 12.00
N ILE A 112 10.84 32.56 12.38
CA ILE A 112 10.31 33.73 11.68
C ILE A 112 10.20 34.89 12.66
N GLU A 113 10.84 36.00 12.33
CA GLU A 113 10.71 37.26 13.06
C GLU A 113 9.62 38.13 12.42
N ALA A 114 8.60 38.50 13.19
CA ALA A 114 7.45 39.25 12.69
C ALA A 114 6.80 40.06 13.82
N VAL A 115 6.08 41.14 13.46
CA VAL A 115 5.39 42.01 14.44
C VAL A 115 4.16 41.34 15.05
N ASP A 116 3.55 40.40 14.34
CA ASP A 116 2.41 39.61 14.83
C ASP A 116 2.35 38.21 14.21
N LYS A 117 1.42 37.39 14.73
CA LYS A 117 1.22 36.00 14.29
C LYS A 117 0.78 35.90 12.83
N ALA A 118 -0.02 36.86 12.34
CA ALA A 118 -0.52 36.82 10.98
C ALA A 118 0.59 37.14 9.97
N GLU A 119 1.49 38.05 10.32
CA GLU A 119 2.69 38.35 9.56
C GLU A 119 3.64 37.15 9.54
N ALA A 120 3.89 36.50 10.68
CA ALA A 120 4.73 35.31 10.74
C ALA A 120 4.25 34.23 9.75
N VAL A 121 2.93 33.98 9.68
CA VAL A 121 2.34 33.02 8.73
C VAL A 121 2.53 33.47 7.28
N ARG A 122 2.35 34.77 6.97
CA ARG A 122 2.58 35.29 5.61
C ARG A 122 4.06 35.16 5.20
N GLN A 123 4.99 35.43 6.10
CA GLN A 123 6.42 35.27 5.86
C GLN A 123 6.79 33.80 5.67
N PHE A 124 6.30 32.89 6.52
CA PHE A 124 6.48 31.45 6.38
C PHE A 124 6.11 30.95 4.98
N TRP A 125 4.91 31.30 4.50
CA TRP A 125 4.49 30.91 3.14
C TRP A 125 5.30 31.57 2.04
N SER A 126 5.78 32.79 2.28
CA SER A 126 6.68 33.48 1.35
C SER A 126 8.01 32.73 1.21
N TYR A 127 8.59 32.25 2.32
CA TYR A 127 9.82 31.45 2.32
C TYR A 127 9.64 30.08 1.70
N ILE A 128 8.54 29.38 1.99
CA ILE A 128 8.20 28.12 1.32
C ILE A 128 8.20 28.31 -0.20
N ARG A 129 7.56 29.39 -0.67
CA ARG A 129 7.49 29.67 -2.11
C ARG A 129 8.85 30.02 -2.71
N SER A 130 9.72 30.72 -1.99
CA SER A 130 11.00 31.19 -2.53
C SER A 130 12.10 30.14 -2.52
N LEU A 131 12.19 29.34 -1.44
CA LEU A 131 13.27 28.36 -1.22
C LEU A 131 12.87 26.99 -1.77
N GLY A 132 11.64 26.56 -1.48
CA GLY A 132 11.11 25.27 -1.93
C GLY A 132 11.87 24.04 -1.39
N PRO A 133 11.55 22.84 -1.87
CA PRO A 133 12.04 21.58 -1.31
C PRO A 133 13.53 21.32 -1.52
N LYS A 134 14.21 22.12 -2.36
CA LYS A 134 15.65 22.00 -2.61
C LYS A 134 16.50 22.68 -1.57
N GLU A 135 15.92 23.60 -0.81
CA GLU A 135 16.63 24.41 0.18
C GLU A 135 16.01 24.30 1.58
N LEU A 136 14.81 23.72 1.69
CA LEU A 136 14.08 23.57 2.94
C LEU A 136 14.15 22.13 3.47
N PRO A 137 15.00 21.86 4.47
CA PRO A 137 15.07 20.55 5.09
C PRO A 137 13.83 20.29 5.96
N THR A 138 13.33 19.05 5.91
CA THR A 138 12.22 18.60 6.75
C THR A 138 12.72 17.64 7.81
N PHE A 139 12.28 17.81 9.04
CA PHE A 139 12.51 16.86 10.11
C PHE A 139 11.48 15.72 10.02
N VAL A 140 11.96 14.49 10.03
CA VAL A 140 11.15 13.28 9.89
C VAL A 140 11.41 12.37 11.08
N ALA A 141 10.36 12.02 11.81
CA ALA A 141 10.43 11.10 12.95
C ALA A 141 9.30 10.06 12.89
N PRO A 142 9.47 8.86 13.47
CA PRO A 142 8.34 7.98 13.69
C PRO A 142 7.30 8.65 14.59
N TYR A 143 6.02 8.49 14.29
CA TYR A 143 4.94 9.06 15.09
C TYR A 143 5.01 8.58 16.55
N GLY A 144 4.95 9.50 17.51
CA GLY A 144 5.09 9.21 18.95
C GLY A 144 6.53 8.96 19.43
N ARG A 145 7.53 9.11 18.56
CA ARG A 145 8.96 9.03 18.86
C ARG A 145 9.71 10.19 18.23
N GLU A 146 9.20 11.40 18.46
CA GLU A 146 9.67 12.63 17.83
C GLU A 146 11.15 12.95 18.13
N LEU A 147 11.66 12.47 19.27
CA LEU A 147 13.06 12.63 19.67
C LEU A 147 14.04 11.79 18.82
N GLU A 148 13.55 10.80 18.06
CA GLU A 148 14.37 9.94 17.18
C GLU A 148 14.46 10.49 15.76
N GLY A 149 13.88 11.66 15.46
CA GLY A 149 13.85 12.17 14.11
C GLY A 149 15.20 12.67 13.60
N THR A 150 15.33 12.70 12.28
CA THR A 150 16.47 13.30 11.59
C THR A 150 15.97 14.22 10.48
N SER A 151 16.85 15.08 9.98
CA SER A 151 16.52 16.04 8.92
C SER A 151 16.78 15.43 7.55
N PHE A 152 15.92 15.75 6.59
CA PHE A 152 16.03 15.30 5.19
C PHE A 152 15.89 16.49 4.24
N LEU A 153 16.69 16.48 3.17
CA LEU A 153 16.57 17.36 2.03
C LEU A 153 16.44 16.52 0.75
N LEU A 154 15.33 16.68 0.01
CA LEU A 154 15.02 15.88 -1.17
C LEU A 154 15.10 14.35 -0.96
N GLY A 155 14.80 13.89 0.27
CA GLY A 155 14.83 12.47 0.62
C GLY A 155 16.21 11.93 0.99
N VAL A 156 17.23 12.80 1.05
CA VAL A 156 18.56 12.46 1.56
C VAL A 156 18.69 13.01 2.97
N GLU A 157 19.19 12.21 3.91
CA GLU A 157 19.49 12.68 5.26
C GLU A 157 20.46 13.87 5.20
N HIS A 158 20.12 14.94 5.89
CA HIS A 158 20.82 16.21 5.83
C HIS A 158 21.04 16.74 7.24
N GLU A 159 22.28 16.63 7.72
CA GLU A 159 22.69 17.15 9.01
C GLU A 159 22.49 18.68 9.06
N GLN A 160 21.93 19.17 10.16
CA GLN A 160 21.61 20.59 10.36
C GLN A 160 22.57 21.25 11.36
N ASP A 161 23.64 20.57 11.79
CA ASP A 161 24.62 21.14 12.71
C ASP A 161 25.48 22.18 11.98
N PRO A 162 25.43 23.47 12.36
CA PRO A 162 26.24 24.51 11.75
C PRO A 162 27.71 24.49 12.21
N GLU A 163 28.12 23.63 13.16
CA GLU A 163 29.48 23.60 13.72
C GLU A 163 30.46 22.61 13.05
N GLU A 164 30.12 21.97 11.94
CA GLU A 164 31.09 21.17 11.14
C GLU A 164 31.88 21.98 10.09
#